data_AF-A0A356X113-F1
#
_entry.id   AF-A0A356X113-F1
#
_cell.length_a   1.000
_cell.length_b   1.000
_cell.length_c   1.000
_cell.angle_alpha   90.00
_cell.angle_beta   90.00
_cell.angle_gamma   90.00
#
_symmetry.space_group_name_H-M   'P 1'
#
loop_
_entity.id
_entity.type
_entity.pdbx_description
1 polymer ?
#
loop_
_entity_poly.entity_id
_entity_poly.type
_entity_poly.pdbx_seq_one_letter_code
_entity_poly.pdbx_strand_id
1 'polypeptide(L)'
;MGGAGGHMAHLHENTWLTFGEIKSFLTQVASAELSPIEKVDGQNIHFRWTPEGVMCARNAGHLRKGGIAEAEYRAMWSGHPAEDAFIKGFEKIKSAVENLSEEAKEAFKSLQPNSYRFCNCEIMYPENEDLILYDGNYIVLHNLKEITIIGGKPVQTDIYLTGNPEFDVIVESLEDQIKTEDAEEWQLFGPKFVQLNRLSDGTVLQETMAGINSLGYADEEKIFRLVEDKFNG
;
A
#
# COMPACT_ATOMS: atom_id res chain seq x y z
N MET A 1 9.69 0.37 9.80
CA MET A 1 10.01 1.14 8.57
C MET A 1 9.32 0.47 7.40
N GLY A 2 8.56 1.20 6.58
CA GLY A 2 7.70 0.68 5.50
C GLY A 2 8.41 0.02 4.30
N GLY A 3 9.64 -0.49 4.46
CA GLY A 3 10.38 -1.22 3.43
C GLY A 3 10.43 -0.51 2.07
N ALA A 4 10.12 -1.26 1.02
CA ALA A 4 9.96 -0.75 -0.34
C ALA A 4 8.66 0.07 -0.53
N GLY A 5 7.72 0.01 0.42
CA GLY A 5 6.47 0.76 0.42
C GLY A 5 6.66 2.27 0.62
N GLY A 6 7.73 2.69 1.32
CA GLY A 6 8.09 4.09 1.51
C GLY A 6 7.28 4.82 2.59
N HIS A 7 7.37 6.16 2.60
CA HIS A 7 6.61 7.06 3.47
C HIS A 7 5.20 7.27 2.92
N MET A 8 4.19 7.25 3.79
CA MET A 8 2.82 7.61 3.41
C MET A 8 2.67 9.12 3.50
N ALA A 9 2.47 9.77 2.35
CA ALA A 9 2.31 11.22 2.32
C ALA A 9 1.03 11.65 3.04
N HIS A 10 1.14 12.56 4.00
CA HIS A 10 -0.02 13.23 4.58
C HIS A 10 -0.53 14.33 3.62
N LEU A 11 -1.83 14.67 3.70
CA LEU A 11 -2.44 15.67 2.80
C LEU A 11 -1.66 17.00 2.76
N HIS A 12 -1.21 17.48 3.92
CA HIS A 12 -0.48 18.73 4.05
C HIS A 12 0.96 18.67 3.53
N GLU A 13 1.50 17.47 3.28
CA GLU A 13 2.83 17.31 2.67
C GLU A 13 2.79 17.50 1.15
N ASN A 14 1.60 17.36 0.53
CA ASN A 14 1.41 17.74 -0.87
C ASN A 14 1.11 19.24 -0.97
N THR A 15 2.17 20.05 -0.99
CA THR A 15 2.05 21.52 -1.06
C THR A 15 1.42 22.02 -2.36
N TRP A 16 1.21 21.15 -3.35
CA TRP A 16 0.58 21.50 -4.62
C TRP A 16 -0.94 21.45 -4.58
N LEU A 17 -1.54 20.87 -3.53
CA LEU A 17 -2.97 20.96 -3.28
C LEU A 17 -3.39 22.39 -2.95
N THR A 18 -4.61 22.77 -3.32
CA THR A 18 -5.23 24.02 -2.89
C THR A 18 -5.89 23.90 -1.52
N PHE A 19 -6.11 25.04 -0.85
CA PHE A 19 -6.89 25.08 0.37
C PHE A 19 -8.32 24.55 0.15
N GLY A 20 -8.94 24.88 -0.99
CA GLY A 20 -10.24 24.35 -1.39
C GLY A 20 -10.25 22.83 -1.57
N GLU A 21 -9.19 22.25 -2.15
CA GLU A 21 -9.05 20.79 -2.29
C GLU A 21 -8.94 20.09 -0.93
N ILE A 22 -8.18 20.64 0.02
CA ILE A 22 -8.12 20.11 1.40
C ILE A 22 -9.51 20.19 2.05
N LYS A 23 -10.17 21.34 1.99
CA LYS A 23 -11.50 21.53 2.58
C LYS A 23 -12.52 20.56 2.00
N SER A 24 -12.49 20.38 0.68
CA SER A 24 -13.34 19.41 -0.02
C SER A 24 -13.08 17.98 0.47
N PHE A 25 -11.80 17.57 0.57
CA PHE A 25 -11.46 16.25 1.08
C PHE A 25 -11.94 16.02 2.52
N LEU A 26 -11.68 16.98 3.43
CA LEU A 26 -12.14 16.91 4.82
C LEU A 26 -13.67 16.85 4.93
N THR A 27 -14.37 17.58 4.05
CA THR A 27 -15.84 17.53 3.98
C THR A 27 -16.33 16.14 3.59
N GLN A 28 -15.75 15.54 2.54
CA GLN A 28 -16.12 14.20 2.09
C GLN A 28 -15.83 13.11 3.14
N VAL A 29 -14.74 13.25 3.91
CA VAL A 29 -14.46 12.39 5.08
C VAL A 29 -15.57 12.55 6.12
N ALA A 30 -15.91 13.79 6.49
CA ALA A 30 -16.90 14.06 7.53
C ALA A 30 -18.33 13.65 7.14
N SER A 31 -18.69 13.79 5.86
CA SER A 31 -19.99 13.38 5.31
C SER A 31 -20.11 11.88 5.04
N ALA A 32 -19.01 11.13 5.21
CA ALA A 32 -18.90 9.71 4.87
C ALA A 32 -19.16 9.41 3.38
N GLU A 33 -18.76 10.33 2.50
CA GLU A 33 -18.90 10.20 1.04
C GLU A 33 -17.70 9.50 0.38
N LEU A 34 -16.60 9.32 1.12
CA LEU A 34 -15.44 8.54 0.68
C LEU A 34 -15.61 7.06 1.02
N SER A 35 -15.04 6.22 0.15
CA SER A 35 -14.84 4.78 0.40
C SER A 35 -13.36 4.51 0.61
N PRO A 36 -12.80 4.82 1.79
CA PRO A 36 -11.38 4.60 2.07
C PRO A 36 -11.06 3.11 2.17
N ILE A 37 -9.82 2.77 1.89
CA ILE A 37 -9.25 1.45 2.13
C ILE A 37 -8.50 1.51 3.47
N GLU A 38 -8.64 0.46 4.28
CA GLU A 38 -7.89 0.33 5.52
C GLU A 38 -6.38 0.23 5.25
N LYS A 39 -5.59 1.03 5.96
CA LYS A 39 -4.16 0.74 6.10
C LYS A 39 -3.98 -0.20 7.28
N VAL A 40 -3.62 -1.43 6.96
CA VAL A 40 -3.24 -2.43 7.96
C VAL A 40 -1.82 -2.18 8.46
N ASP A 41 -1.60 -2.50 9.73
CA ASP A 41 -0.33 -2.34 10.45
C ASP A 41 0.38 -3.70 10.49
N GLY A 42 1.42 -3.84 9.70
CA GLY A 42 2.13 -5.11 9.62
C GLY A 42 3.46 -4.97 8.90
N GLN A 43 3.92 -6.10 8.37
CA GLN A 43 5.22 -6.24 7.76
C GLN A 43 5.12 -6.17 6.23
N ASN A 44 5.51 -5.02 5.67
CA ASN A 44 5.40 -4.77 4.23
C ASN A 44 6.26 -5.74 3.40
N ILE A 45 5.77 -6.21 2.26
CA ILE A 45 6.58 -6.96 1.30
C ILE A 45 6.06 -6.68 -0.12
N HIS A 46 6.99 -6.66 -1.07
CA HIS A 46 6.64 -6.65 -2.48
C HIS A 46 6.96 -8.03 -3.07
N PHE A 47 6.08 -8.57 -3.89
CA PHE A 47 6.34 -9.80 -4.63
C PHE A 47 5.96 -9.63 -6.10
N ARG A 48 6.48 -10.50 -6.95
CA ARG A 48 6.07 -10.60 -8.35
C ARG A 48 6.17 -12.03 -8.84
N TRP A 49 5.33 -12.33 -9.81
CA TRP A 49 5.43 -13.56 -10.56
C TRP A 49 6.48 -13.46 -11.68
N THR A 50 7.26 -14.53 -11.87
CA THR A 50 8.05 -14.78 -13.07
C THR A 50 7.89 -16.25 -13.49
N PRO A 51 8.27 -16.62 -14.73
CA PRO A 51 8.27 -18.03 -15.15
C PRO A 51 9.11 -18.96 -14.27
N GLU A 52 10.13 -18.43 -13.60
CA GLU A 52 11.02 -19.16 -12.69
C GLU A 52 10.47 -19.26 -11.26
N GLY A 53 9.39 -18.54 -10.94
CA GLY A 53 8.74 -18.55 -9.63
C GLY A 53 8.52 -17.16 -9.03
N VAL A 54 8.17 -17.13 -7.76
CA VAL A 54 7.95 -15.87 -7.02
C VAL A 54 9.29 -15.18 -6.73
N MET A 55 9.34 -13.87 -7.00
CA MET A 55 10.46 -13.01 -6.65
C MET A 55 10.00 -11.96 -5.64
N CYS A 56 10.79 -11.69 -4.60
CA CYS A 56 10.41 -10.80 -3.51
C CYS A 56 11.29 -9.55 -3.41
N ALA A 57 10.77 -8.47 -2.82
CA ALA A 57 11.51 -7.26 -2.53
C ALA A 57 11.08 -6.63 -1.20
N ARG A 58 12.07 -6.21 -0.40
CA ARG A 58 11.86 -5.54 0.91
C ARG A 58 12.45 -4.13 0.95
N ASN A 59 13.31 -3.80 0.01
CA ASN A 59 14.01 -2.52 -0.06
C ASN A 59 14.32 -2.17 -1.52
N ALA A 60 14.79 -0.93 -1.73
CA ALA A 60 15.16 -0.43 -3.06
C ALA A 60 16.27 -1.25 -3.74
N GLY A 61 17.16 -1.88 -2.97
CA GLY A 61 18.19 -2.77 -3.51
C GLY A 61 17.60 -4.01 -4.19
N HIS A 62 16.56 -4.61 -3.60
CA HIS A 62 15.88 -5.75 -4.20
C HIS A 62 15.05 -5.33 -5.41
N LEU A 63 14.32 -4.21 -5.31
CA LEU A 63 13.58 -3.65 -6.45
C LEU A 63 14.50 -3.41 -7.65
N ARG A 64 15.71 -2.87 -7.42
CA ARG A 64 16.71 -2.65 -8.46
C ARG A 64 17.15 -3.93 -9.18
N LYS A 65 17.16 -5.08 -8.48
CA LYS A 65 17.51 -6.39 -9.04
C LYS A 65 16.32 -7.06 -9.77
N GLY A 66 15.13 -6.46 -9.75
CA GLY A 66 13.90 -7.12 -10.21
C GLY A 66 13.36 -8.14 -9.22
N GLY A 67 13.79 -8.05 -7.95
CA GLY A 67 13.46 -8.96 -6.87
C GLY A 67 14.63 -9.86 -6.49
N ILE A 68 14.46 -10.62 -5.41
CA ILE A 68 15.35 -11.69 -4.97
C ILE A 68 14.58 -13.01 -5.00
N ALA A 69 15.27 -14.08 -5.39
CA ALA A 69 14.68 -15.42 -5.47
C ALA A 69 14.48 -16.02 -4.07
N GLU A 70 13.66 -17.06 -3.97
CA GLU A 70 13.32 -17.75 -2.73
C GLU A 70 14.53 -18.09 -1.85
N ALA A 71 15.62 -18.63 -2.42
CA ALA A 71 16.80 -19.00 -1.65
C ALA A 71 17.47 -17.79 -0.98
N GLU A 72 17.61 -16.66 -1.69
CA GLU A 72 18.15 -15.41 -1.14
C GLU A 72 17.17 -14.81 -0.12
N TYR A 73 15.86 -14.90 -0.38
CA TYR A 73 14.83 -14.42 0.54
C TYR A 73 14.83 -15.16 1.87
N ARG A 74 14.90 -16.50 1.85
CA ARG A 74 14.99 -17.33 3.06
C ARG A 74 16.27 -17.07 3.83
N ALA A 75 17.40 -16.98 3.13
CA ALA A 75 18.69 -16.70 3.75
C ALA A 75 18.72 -15.34 4.47
N MET A 76 18.02 -14.33 3.93
CA MET A 76 17.91 -13.01 4.55
C MET A 76 17.18 -13.03 5.90
N TRP A 77 16.19 -13.91 6.06
CA TRP A 77 15.38 -13.97 7.28
C TRP A 77 15.91 -14.95 8.33
N SER A 78 16.85 -15.82 7.98
CA SER A 78 17.38 -16.82 8.91
C SER A 78 17.98 -16.18 10.17
N GLY A 79 17.44 -16.55 11.33
CA GLY A 79 17.82 -16.02 12.64
C GLY A 79 17.30 -14.61 12.94
N HIS A 80 16.43 -14.05 12.10
CA HIS A 80 15.87 -12.72 12.31
C HIS A 80 14.65 -12.78 13.24
N PRO A 81 14.42 -11.79 14.14
CA PRO A 81 13.25 -11.80 15.03
C PRO A 81 11.89 -11.85 14.32
N ALA A 82 11.84 -11.36 13.09
CA ALA A 82 10.65 -11.39 12.22
C ALA A 82 10.64 -12.57 11.23
N GLU A 83 11.53 -13.56 11.38
CA GLU A 83 11.67 -14.69 10.47
C GLU A 83 10.33 -15.40 10.23
N ASP A 84 9.61 -15.73 11.30
CA ASP A 84 8.34 -16.46 11.21
C ASP A 84 7.30 -15.70 10.40
N ALA A 85 7.11 -14.40 10.65
CA ALA A 85 6.16 -13.58 9.91
C ALA A 85 6.46 -13.62 8.41
N PHE A 86 7.72 -13.36 8.04
CA PHE A 86 8.11 -13.27 6.64
C PHE A 86 8.17 -14.63 5.94
N ILE A 87 8.65 -15.69 6.60
CA ILE A 87 8.74 -17.02 5.99
C ILE A 87 7.36 -17.65 5.86
N LYS A 88 6.53 -17.65 6.92
CA LYS A 88 5.18 -18.23 6.87
C LYS A 88 4.28 -17.45 5.90
N GLY A 89 4.35 -16.12 5.92
CA GLY A 89 3.66 -15.28 4.94
C GLY A 89 4.16 -15.51 3.51
N PHE A 90 5.47 -15.68 3.31
CA PHE A 90 6.03 -16.04 2.01
C PHE A 90 5.52 -17.39 1.50
N GLU A 91 5.37 -18.42 2.34
CA GLU A 91 4.79 -19.70 1.90
C GLU A 91 3.37 -19.52 1.34
N LYS A 92 2.52 -18.76 2.04
CA LYS A 92 1.16 -18.48 1.57
C LYS A 92 1.18 -17.70 0.25
N ILE A 93 2.02 -16.66 0.15
CA ILE A 93 2.18 -15.89 -1.10
C ILE A 93 2.65 -16.81 -2.23
N LYS A 94 3.69 -17.62 -2.00
CA LYS A 94 4.26 -18.53 -2.99
C LYS A 94 3.21 -19.51 -3.50
N SER A 95 2.50 -20.17 -2.59
CA SER A 95 1.44 -21.12 -2.94
C SER A 95 0.32 -20.47 -3.76
N ALA A 96 -0.09 -19.24 -3.41
CA ALA A 96 -1.09 -18.51 -4.18
C ALA A 96 -0.55 -18.09 -5.57
N VAL A 97 0.70 -17.60 -5.64
CA VAL A 97 1.35 -17.16 -6.87
C VAL A 97 1.57 -18.31 -7.87
N GLU A 98 1.84 -19.52 -7.39
CA GLU A 98 1.97 -20.73 -8.23
C GLU A 98 0.66 -21.09 -8.95
N ASN A 99 -0.49 -20.66 -8.40
CA ASN A 99 -1.82 -20.95 -8.90
C ASN A 99 -2.49 -19.77 -9.63
N LEU A 100 -1.71 -18.74 -10.01
CA LEU A 100 -2.25 -17.59 -10.73
C LEU A 100 -2.93 -17.98 -12.06
N SER A 101 -4.02 -17.27 -12.39
CA SER A 101 -4.60 -17.29 -13.73
C SER A 101 -3.62 -16.75 -14.77
N GLU A 102 -3.80 -17.13 -16.05
CA GLU A 102 -2.94 -16.62 -17.12
C GLU A 102 -3.09 -15.10 -17.29
N GLU A 103 -4.29 -14.57 -17.07
CA GLU A 103 -4.57 -13.15 -17.08
C GLU A 103 -3.83 -12.41 -15.95
N ALA A 104 -3.78 -12.99 -14.75
CA ALA A 104 -3.02 -12.41 -13.64
C ALA A 104 -1.50 -12.49 -13.88
N LYS A 105 -1.00 -13.57 -14.49
CA LYS A 105 0.40 -13.67 -14.91
C LYS A 105 0.75 -12.60 -15.94
N GLU A 106 -0.16 -12.32 -16.88
CA GLU A 106 0.00 -11.24 -17.85
C GLU A 106 0.05 -9.86 -17.17
N ALA A 107 -0.77 -9.63 -16.14
CA ALA A 107 -0.76 -8.37 -15.39
C ALA A 107 0.60 -8.08 -14.70
N PHE A 108 1.38 -9.10 -14.33
CA PHE A 108 2.75 -8.95 -13.81
C PHE A 108 3.80 -8.63 -14.89
N LYS A 109 3.48 -8.72 -16.18
CA LYS A 109 4.40 -8.32 -17.25
C LYS A 109 4.45 -6.81 -17.35
N SER A 110 5.67 -6.28 -17.37
CA SER A 110 5.90 -4.84 -17.49
C SER A 110 5.57 -4.36 -18.90
N LEU A 111 5.02 -3.14 -19.00
CA LEU A 111 4.71 -2.49 -20.27
C LEU A 111 5.88 -1.64 -20.80
N GLN A 112 6.94 -1.51 -20.00
CA GLN A 112 8.07 -0.63 -20.28
C GLN A 112 9.39 -1.43 -20.34
N PRO A 113 10.43 -0.91 -21.04
CA PRO A 113 11.76 -1.49 -20.96
C PRO A 113 12.39 -1.25 -19.59
N ASN A 114 13.16 -2.23 -19.10
CA ASN A 114 13.96 -2.12 -17.87
C ASN A 114 13.12 -1.83 -16.61
N SER A 115 11.97 -2.49 -16.54
CA SER A 115 11.00 -2.32 -15.47
C SER A 115 10.36 -3.63 -15.05
N TYR A 116 9.83 -3.61 -13.84
CA TYR A 116 9.28 -4.76 -13.17
C TYR A 116 7.99 -4.36 -12.47
N ARG A 117 6.96 -5.19 -12.56
CA ARG A 117 5.75 -5.01 -11.78
C ARG A 117 5.81 -5.82 -10.50
N PHE A 118 5.48 -5.19 -9.38
CA PHE A 118 5.44 -5.79 -8.06
C PHE A 118 4.08 -5.56 -7.42
N CYS A 119 3.47 -6.62 -6.92
CA CYS A 119 2.35 -6.51 -6.00
C CYS A 119 2.89 -6.17 -4.61
N ASN A 120 2.40 -5.08 -4.05
CA ASN A 120 2.72 -4.60 -2.72
C ASN A 120 1.66 -5.14 -1.74
N CYS A 121 2.10 -5.77 -0.66
CA CYS A 121 1.22 -6.27 0.39
C CYS A 121 1.80 -6.08 1.79
N GLU A 122 0.95 -6.29 2.79
CA GLU A 122 1.32 -6.31 4.20
C GLU A 122 1.07 -7.71 4.77
N ILE A 123 1.99 -8.20 5.60
CA ILE A 123 1.86 -9.44 6.37
C ILE A 123 1.48 -9.06 7.80
N MET A 124 0.34 -9.54 8.29
CA MET A 124 -0.07 -9.41 9.68
C MET A 124 0.04 -10.78 10.34
N TYR A 125 0.92 -10.88 11.32
CA TYR A 125 1.20 -12.11 12.06
C TYR A 125 1.08 -11.80 13.56
N PRO A 126 0.04 -12.28 14.26
CA PRO A 126 -0.22 -11.91 15.67
C PRO A 126 0.95 -12.23 16.61
N GLU A 127 1.72 -13.29 16.37
CA GLU A 127 2.89 -13.62 17.20
C GLU A 127 4.11 -12.70 16.93
N ASN A 128 4.05 -11.88 15.88
CA ASN A 128 5.02 -10.82 15.58
C ASN A 128 4.29 -9.53 15.18
N GLU A 129 3.43 -9.06 16.06
CA GLU A 129 2.69 -7.81 15.91
C GLU A 129 3.61 -6.57 15.84
N ASP A 130 3.15 -5.53 15.14
CA ASP A 130 3.72 -4.20 15.24
C ASP A 130 3.04 -3.42 16.39
N LEU A 131 1.98 -2.63 16.11
CA LEU A 131 1.17 -1.95 17.13
C LEU A 131 -0.24 -2.52 17.26
N ILE A 132 -0.81 -3.02 16.17
CA ILE A 132 -2.17 -3.60 16.15
C ILE A 132 -2.08 -5.13 16.25
N LEU A 133 -2.75 -5.70 17.25
CA LEU A 133 -2.96 -7.14 17.37
C LEU A 133 -4.14 -7.58 16.51
N TYR A 134 -3.87 -8.44 15.52
CA TYR A 134 -4.88 -9.02 14.63
C TYR A 134 -5.41 -10.35 15.18
N ASP A 135 -6.62 -10.73 14.76
CA ASP A 135 -7.30 -11.96 15.18
C ASP A 135 -6.89 -13.22 14.38
N GLY A 136 -5.90 -13.10 13.48
CA GLY A 136 -5.44 -14.20 12.65
C GLY A 136 -4.26 -13.82 11.75
N ASN A 137 -3.81 -14.79 10.96
CA ASN A 137 -2.70 -14.66 10.04
C ASN A 137 -3.18 -14.15 8.68
N TYR A 138 -2.80 -12.92 8.32
CA TYR A 138 -3.32 -12.27 7.12
C TYR A 138 -2.22 -11.73 6.21
N ILE A 139 -2.51 -11.73 4.92
CA ILE A 139 -1.80 -10.98 3.89
C ILE A 139 -2.82 -10.09 3.19
N VAL A 140 -2.60 -8.78 3.21
CA VAL A 140 -3.47 -7.83 2.51
C VAL A 140 -2.71 -7.19 1.36
N LEU A 141 -3.20 -7.39 0.14
CA LEU A 141 -2.70 -6.72 -1.05
C LEU A 141 -3.10 -5.24 -1.02
N HIS A 142 -2.20 -4.35 -1.41
CA HIS A 142 -2.41 -2.90 -1.40
C HIS A 142 -2.50 -2.30 -2.80
N ASN A 143 -1.63 -2.73 -3.71
CA ASN A 143 -1.57 -2.25 -5.10
C ASN A 143 -0.56 -3.05 -5.92
N LEU A 144 -0.65 -2.92 -7.24
CA LEU A 144 0.41 -3.29 -8.16
C LEU A 144 1.19 -2.02 -8.55
N LYS A 145 2.53 -2.10 -8.56
CA LYS A 145 3.42 -0.98 -8.91
C LYS A 145 4.29 -1.34 -10.08
N GLU A 146 4.46 -0.42 -11.02
CA GLU A 146 5.49 -0.53 -12.05
C GLU A 146 6.74 0.24 -11.59
N ILE A 147 7.87 -0.47 -11.52
CA ILE A 147 9.15 0.04 -11.07
C ILE A 147 10.14 0.00 -12.22
N THR A 148 10.58 1.17 -12.68
CA THR A 148 11.56 1.33 -13.76
C THR A 148 12.92 1.68 -13.18
N ILE A 149 13.99 1.08 -13.73
CA ILE A 149 15.35 1.37 -13.27
C ILE A 149 15.94 2.51 -14.10
N ILE A 150 15.97 3.71 -13.53
CA ILE A 150 16.49 4.93 -14.18
C ILE A 150 17.80 5.32 -13.52
N GLY A 151 18.90 5.32 -14.30
CA GLY A 151 20.23 5.66 -13.77
C GLY A 151 20.67 4.77 -12.60
N GLY A 152 20.26 3.50 -12.60
CA GLY A 152 20.55 2.55 -11.53
C GLY A 152 19.69 2.70 -10.27
N LYS A 153 18.65 3.55 -10.29
CA LYS A 153 17.72 3.75 -9.18
C LYS A 153 16.34 3.21 -9.54
N PRO A 154 15.67 2.45 -8.66
CA PRO A 154 14.27 2.09 -8.86
C PRO A 154 13.39 3.34 -8.70
N VAL A 155 12.55 3.60 -9.70
CA VAL A 155 11.58 4.69 -9.72
C VAL A 155 10.21 4.08 -9.97
N GLN A 156 9.24 4.36 -9.10
CA GLN A 156 7.85 4.01 -9.36
C GLN A 156 7.33 4.90 -10.48
N THR A 157 7.01 4.32 -11.63
CA THR A 157 6.43 5.05 -12.78
C THR A 157 4.92 4.98 -12.79
N ASP A 158 4.36 3.88 -12.31
CA ASP A 158 2.92 3.63 -12.32
C ASP A 158 2.47 2.92 -11.04
N ILE A 159 1.22 3.17 -10.68
CA ILE A 159 0.53 2.49 -9.58
C ILE A 159 -0.88 2.12 -10.04
N TYR A 160 -1.23 0.86 -9.82
CA TYR A 160 -2.52 0.28 -10.15
C TYR A 160 -3.23 -0.04 -8.83
N LEU A 161 -4.37 0.60 -8.63
CA LEU A 161 -5.18 0.52 -7.41
C LEU A 161 -6.44 -0.33 -7.66
N THR A 162 -7.20 -0.64 -6.62
CA THR A 162 -8.51 -1.31 -6.77
C THR A 162 -9.41 -0.57 -7.76
N GLY A 163 -10.07 -1.32 -8.63
CA GLY A 163 -10.85 -0.81 -9.76
C GLY A 163 -10.05 -0.69 -11.06
N ASN A 164 -8.73 -0.93 -11.01
CA ASN A 164 -7.92 -1.10 -12.21
C ASN A 164 -7.88 -2.59 -12.60
N PRO A 165 -8.23 -2.95 -13.85
CA PRO A 165 -8.31 -4.35 -14.28
C PRO A 165 -7.04 -5.17 -14.07
N GLU A 166 -5.85 -4.57 -14.23
CA GLU A 166 -4.58 -5.26 -14.06
C GLU A 166 -4.29 -5.61 -12.59
N PHE A 167 -4.72 -4.78 -11.64
CA PHE A 167 -4.60 -5.12 -10.24
C PHE A 167 -5.74 -6.03 -9.77
N ASP A 168 -6.97 -5.77 -10.20
CA ASP A 168 -8.14 -6.52 -9.80
C ASP A 168 -8.03 -8.00 -10.19
N VAL A 169 -7.52 -8.32 -11.38
CA VAL A 169 -7.32 -9.72 -11.80
C VAL A 169 -6.28 -10.46 -10.94
N ILE A 170 -5.28 -9.74 -10.40
CA ILE A 170 -4.31 -10.32 -9.46
C ILE A 170 -4.99 -10.59 -8.13
N VAL A 171 -5.80 -9.65 -7.63
CA VAL A 171 -6.55 -9.82 -6.39
C VAL A 171 -7.49 -11.01 -6.48
N GLU A 172 -8.34 -11.06 -7.52
CA GLU A 172 -9.30 -12.13 -7.76
C GLU A 172 -8.62 -13.51 -7.87
N SER A 173 -7.42 -13.56 -8.45
CA SER A 173 -6.66 -14.80 -8.60
C SER A 173 -5.97 -15.28 -7.33
N LEU A 174 -5.71 -14.39 -6.35
CA LEU A 174 -4.96 -14.72 -5.14
C LEU A 174 -5.83 -14.80 -3.88
N GLU A 175 -6.99 -14.13 -3.88
CA GLU A 175 -7.77 -13.95 -2.66
C GLU A 175 -8.49 -15.23 -2.22
N ASP A 176 -8.45 -15.47 -0.90
CA ASP A 176 -9.29 -16.48 -0.28
C ASP A 176 -10.74 -16.00 -0.28
N GLN A 177 -11.63 -16.85 -0.76
CA GLN A 177 -13.04 -16.50 -0.97
C GLN A 177 -13.82 -16.35 0.34
N ILE A 178 -13.39 -17.05 1.39
CA ILE A 178 -14.09 -17.12 2.68
C ILE A 178 -13.08 -16.94 3.81
N LYS A 179 -13.41 -16.05 4.76
CA LYS A 179 -12.67 -15.93 6.01
C LYS A 179 -12.88 -17.21 6.84
N THR A 180 -11.79 -17.86 7.23
CA THR A 180 -11.83 -19.04 8.10
C THR A 180 -11.98 -18.59 9.56
N GLU A 181 -12.52 -19.46 10.42
CA GLU A 181 -12.56 -19.22 11.86
C GLU A 181 -11.26 -19.66 12.55
N ASP A 182 -10.39 -20.38 11.85
CA ASP A 182 -9.09 -20.82 12.35
C ASP A 182 -8.04 -19.69 12.25
N ALA A 183 -7.73 -19.06 13.37
CA ALA A 183 -6.77 -17.96 13.42
C ALA A 183 -5.35 -18.34 12.97
N GLU A 184 -4.98 -19.63 13.03
CA GLU A 184 -3.67 -20.11 12.58
C GLU A 184 -3.59 -20.25 11.06
N GLU A 185 -4.73 -20.37 10.37
CA GLU A 185 -4.78 -20.50 8.92
C GLU A 185 -4.44 -19.18 8.23
N TRP A 186 -3.45 -19.22 7.33
CA TRP A 186 -2.99 -18.05 6.59
C TRP A 186 -3.98 -17.67 5.50
N GLN A 187 -4.43 -16.41 5.53
CA GLN A 187 -5.39 -15.90 4.57
C GLN A 187 -4.86 -14.71 3.77
N LEU A 188 -5.20 -14.64 2.49
CA LEU A 188 -4.79 -13.60 1.57
C LEU A 188 -6.02 -12.88 1.04
N PHE A 189 -6.04 -11.55 1.14
CA PHE A 189 -7.14 -10.74 0.66
C PHE A 189 -6.67 -9.52 -0.13
N GLY A 190 -7.53 -9.03 -1.02
CA GLY A 190 -7.39 -7.69 -1.58
C GLY A 190 -7.64 -6.57 -0.57
N PRO A 191 -7.52 -5.31 -1.01
CA PRO A 191 -7.85 -4.13 -0.21
C PRO A 191 -9.24 -4.21 0.44
N LYS A 192 -9.33 -3.82 1.72
CA LYS A 192 -10.58 -3.78 2.47
C LYS A 192 -11.10 -2.36 2.54
N PHE A 193 -12.27 -2.13 1.95
CA PHE A 193 -12.98 -0.87 2.07
C PHE A 193 -13.61 -0.74 3.46
N VAL A 194 -13.43 0.43 4.06
CA VAL A 194 -14.04 0.78 5.35
C VAL A 194 -15.23 1.67 5.09
N GLN A 195 -16.40 1.26 5.58
CA GLN A 195 -17.56 2.14 5.60
C GLN A 195 -17.37 3.19 6.69
N LEU A 196 -17.24 4.45 6.27
CA LEU A 196 -17.19 5.58 7.20
C LEU A 196 -18.56 5.84 7.80
N ASN A 197 -18.56 6.28 9.06
CA ASN A 197 -19.72 6.90 9.70
C ASN A 197 -19.58 8.42 9.61
N ARG A 198 -20.72 9.11 9.46
CA ARG A 198 -20.73 10.58 9.51
C ARG A 198 -20.13 11.08 10.82
N LEU A 199 -19.25 12.07 10.72
CA LEU A 199 -18.57 12.64 11.89
C LEU A 199 -19.50 13.58 12.66
N SER A 200 -20.04 13.12 13.79
CA SER A 200 -20.78 13.92 14.79
C SER A 200 -21.81 14.90 14.18
N ASP A 201 -22.15 15.97 14.89
CA ASP A 201 -23.12 17.00 14.47
C ASP A 201 -22.55 18.04 13.48
N GLY A 202 -21.33 17.83 12.97
CA GLY A 202 -20.64 18.74 12.07
C GLY A 202 -19.77 19.80 12.78
N THR A 203 -19.79 19.89 14.11
CA THR A 203 -19.01 20.88 14.87
C THR A 203 -17.52 20.78 14.56
N VAL A 204 -16.94 19.57 14.59
CA VAL A 204 -15.51 19.36 14.30
C VAL A 204 -15.12 19.83 12.89
N LEU A 205 -15.99 19.59 11.90
CA LEU A 205 -15.75 20.06 10.54
C LEU A 205 -15.77 21.59 10.50
N GLN A 206 -16.77 22.23 11.12
CA GLN A 206 -16.88 23.69 11.16
C GLN A 206 -15.69 24.36 11.85
N GLU A 207 -15.24 23.84 12.99
CA GLU A 207 -14.05 24.33 13.69
C GLU A 207 -12.79 24.20 12.83
N THR A 208 -12.63 23.07 12.14
CA THR A 208 -11.51 22.85 11.22
C THR A 208 -11.55 23.82 10.05
N MET A 209 -12.72 24.03 9.44
CA MET A 209 -12.89 25.00 8.35
C MET A 209 -12.61 26.44 8.80
N ALA A 210 -13.06 26.81 10.00
CA ALA A 210 -12.76 28.11 10.59
C ALA A 210 -11.25 28.28 10.82
N GLY A 211 -10.57 27.25 11.32
CA GLY A 211 -9.12 27.21 11.48
C GLY A 211 -8.38 27.43 10.15
N ILE A 212 -8.78 26.73 9.09
CA ILE A 212 -8.17 26.90 7.75
C ILE A 212 -8.45 28.32 7.22
N ASN A 213 -9.69 28.82 7.35
CA ASN A 213 -10.05 30.18 6.90
C ASN A 213 -9.26 31.26 7.64
N SER A 214 -8.96 31.05 8.94
CA SER A 214 -8.20 32.02 9.75
C SER A 214 -6.76 32.21 9.26
N LEU A 215 -6.24 31.31 8.42
CA LEU A 215 -4.93 31.45 7.79
C LEU A 215 -4.90 32.57 6.74
N GLY A 216 -6.07 33.02 6.24
CA GLY A 216 -6.16 34.15 5.31
C GLY A 216 -5.92 33.82 3.83
N TYR A 217 -5.85 32.53 3.47
CA TYR A 217 -5.69 32.07 2.09
C TYR A 217 -7.03 31.73 1.43
N ALA A 218 -7.19 32.12 0.18
CA ALA A 218 -8.32 31.77 -0.68
C ALA A 218 -8.26 30.30 -1.14
N ASP A 219 -9.41 29.76 -1.55
CA ASP A 219 -9.58 28.33 -1.84
C ASP A 219 -8.78 27.86 -3.07
N GLU A 220 -8.52 28.76 -4.02
CA GLU A 220 -7.74 28.49 -5.23
C GLU A 220 -6.23 28.53 -4.97
N GLU A 221 -5.80 29.03 -3.82
CA GLU A 221 -4.39 29.15 -3.47
C GLU A 221 -3.84 27.79 -3.03
N LYS A 222 -2.62 27.50 -3.48
CA LYS A 222 -1.90 26.29 -3.08
C LYS A 222 -1.36 26.43 -1.66
N ILE A 223 -1.30 25.32 -0.94
CA ILE A 223 -0.61 25.24 0.36
C ILE A 223 0.82 25.78 0.25
N PHE A 224 1.47 25.60 -0.90
CA PHE A 224 2.81 26.13 -1.16
C PHE A 224 2.93 27.64 -0.88
N ARG A 225 1.88 28.43 -1.08
CA ARG A 225 1.90 29.87 -0.79
C ARG A 225 2.09 30.16 0.70
N LEU A 226 1.45 29.39 1.57
CA LEU A 226 1.66 29.46 3.03
C LEU A 226 3.11 29.17 3.40
N VAL A 227 3.75 28.24 2.69
CA VAL A 227 5.16 27.91 2.88
C VAL A 227 6.04 29.09 2.44
N GLU A 228 5.79 29.66 1.25
CA GLU A 228 6.52 30.83 0.75
C GLU A 228 6.43 32.03 1.69
N ASP A 229 5.23 32.36 2.17
CA ASP A 229 5.02 33.50 3.06
C ASP A 229 5.78 33.33 4.39
N LYS A 230 5.87 32.11 4.92
CA LYS A 230 6.64 31.82 6.14
C LYS A 230 8.15 31.87 5.96
N PHE A 231 8.66 31.66 4.74
CA PHE A 231 10.09 31.79 4.46
C PHE A 231 10.51 33.23 4.13
N ASN A 232 9.57 34.05 3.67
CA ASN A 232 9.82 35.43 3.24
C ASN A 232 9.47 36.49 4.30
N GLY A 233 8.89 36.10 5.44
CA GLY A 233 8.56 36.98 6.58
C GLY A 233 9.46 36.77 7.78
#